data_AF-A0AA90QUU7-F1
#
_entry.id   AF-A0AA90QUU7-F1
#
_cell.length_a   1.000
_cell.length_b   1.000
_cell.length_c   1.000
_cell.angle_alpha   90.00
_cell.angle_beta   90.00
_cell.angle_gamma   90.00
#
_symmetry.space_group_name_H-M   'P 1'
#
loop_
_entity.id
_entity.type
_entity.pdbx_description
1 polymer ?
#
loop_
_entity_poly.entity_id
_entity_poly.type
_entity_poly.pdbx_seq_one_letter_code
_entity_poly.pdbx_strand_id
1 'polypeptide(L)' 'MTDWFKVKNKVRENIFQRVKLEMIYCCEEHVDIALDTVVNEHETFPLLTKLDVDNLSTSCEYCRNSAVYIVANK' A
#
# COMPACT_ATOMS: atom_id res chain seq x y z
N MET A 1 29.12 -6.57 28.13
CA MET A 1 27.76 -6.03 28.35
C MET A 1 27.31 -5.22 27.12
N THR A 2 27.40 -5.79 25.92
CA THR A 2 27.11 -5.08 24.64
C THR A 2 26.48 -5.99 23.58
N ASP A 3 25.95 -7.15 23.97
CA ASP A 3 25.42 -8.14 23.00
C ASP A 3 23.89 -8.27 23.01
N TRP A 4 23.20 -7.67 23.99
CA TRP A 4 21.76 -7.85 24.16
C TRP A 4 20.89 -6.94 23.26
N PHE A 5 21.44 -5.83 22.76
CA PHE A 5 20.71 -4.88 21.91
C PHE A 5 20.62 -5.30 20.43
N LYS A 6 21.57 -6.11 19.92
CA LYS A 6 21.55 -6.57 18.52
C LYS A 6 20.54 -7.67 18.24
N VAL A 7 20.22 -8.50 19.24
CA VAL A 7 19.30 -9.64 19.06
C VAL A 7 17.84 -9.19 18.94
N LYS A 8 17.44 -8.09 19.60
CA LYS A 8 16.04 -7.63 19.59
C LYS A 8 15.61 -6.90 18.30
N ASN A 9 16.55 -6.37 17.53
CA ASN A 9 16.22 -5.68 16.27
C ASN A 9 16.04 -6.63 15.07
N LYS A 10 16.63 -7.84 15.11
CA LYS A 10 16.53 -8.80 14.01
C LYS A 10 15.17 -9.49 13.90
N VAL A 11 14.34 -9.44 14.95
CA VAL A 11 12.99 -10.05 14.96
C VAL A 11 11.94 -9.08 14.40
N ARG A 12 12.12 -7.76 14.56
CA ARG A 12 11.20 -6.75 14.02
C ARG A 12 11.33 -6.57 12.51
N GLU A 13 12.52 -6.75 11.97
CA GLU A 13 12.76 -6.71 10.52
C GLU A 13 12.21 -7.95 9.78
N ASN A 14 11.90 -9.04 10.51
CA ASN A 14 11.55 -10.34 9.91
C ASN A 14 10.03 -10.64 9.86
N ILE A 15 9.19 -9.77 10.44
CA ILE A 15 7.72 -9.90 10.34
C ILE A 15 7.20 -9.12 9.12
N PHE A 16 7.90 -8.06 8.70
CA PHE A 16 7.53 -7.19 7.59
C PHE A 16 7.86 -7.79 6.20
N GLN A 17 8.70 -8.82 6.13
CA GLN A 17 9.09 -9.46 4.86
C GLN A 17 8.15 -10.60 4.41
N ARG A 18 7.07 -10.91 5.16
CA ARG A 18 6.16 -12.04 4.85
C ARG A 18 4.82 -11.67 4.23
N VAL A 19 4.52 -10.39 4.04
CA VAL A 19 3.36 -9.95 3.28
C VAL A 19 3.79 -8.78 2.40
N LYS A 20 4.16 -9.06 1.14
CA LYS A 20 4.30 -8.02 0.11
C LYS A 20 2.88 -7.58 -0.25
N LEU A 21 2.33 -6.64 0.50
CA LEU A 21 1.09 -5.98 0.16
C LEU A 21 1.46 -4.80 -0.74
N GLU A 22 1.15 -4.90 -2.03
CA GLU A 22 1.20 -3.75 -2.93
C GLU A 22 -0.02 -2.87 -2.64
N MET A 23 0.22 -1.57 -2.42
CA MET A 23 -0.80 -0.58 -2.11
C MET A 23 -0.65 0.61 -3.06
N ILE A 24 -1.67 0.86 -3.88
CA ILE A 24 -1.70 1.93 -4.89
C ILE A 24 -2.67 3.02 -4.45
N TYR A 25 -2.20 4.26 -4.40
CA TYR A 25 -3.01 5.44 -4.11
C TYR A 25 -3.51 6.07 -5.41
N CYS A 26 -4.83 6.23 -5.54
CA CYS A 26 -5.45 6.76 -6.75
C CYS A 26 -6.60 7.73 -6.45
N CYS A 27 -6.87 8.63 -7.40
CA CYS A 27 -8.05 9.50 -7.37
C CYS A 27 -9.27 8.77 -7.96
N GLU A 28 -10.45 9.38 -7.88
CA GLU A 28 -11.70 8.78 -8.40
C GLU A 28 -11.62 8.46 -9.89
N GLU A 29 -10.90 9.27 -10.67
CA GLU A 29 -10.78 9.07 -12.13
C GLU A 29 -9.83 7.92 -12.52
N HIS A 30 -8.86 7.58 -11.66
CA HIS A 30 -7.82 6.59 -11.96
C HIS A 30 -7.95 5.31 -11.13
N VAL A 31 -9.06 5.14 -10.39
CA VAL A 31 -9.32 3.95 -9.59
C VAL A 31 -9.42 2.68 -10.44
N ASP A 32 -10.02 2.78 -11.63
CA ASP A 32 -10.14 1.65 -12.55
C ASP A 32 -8.78 1.17 -13.06
N ILE A 33 -7.87 2.12 -13.35
CA ILE A 33 -6.50 1.79 -13.77
C ILE A 33 -5.74 1.09 -12.63
N ALA A 34 -5.89 1.57 -11.40
CA ALA A 34 -5.27 0.94 -10.23
C ALA A 34 -5.79 -0.49 -10.00
N LEU A 35 -7.10 -0.70 -10.13
CA LEU A 35 -7.71 -2.02 -10.03
C LEU A 35 -7.21 -2.97 -11.11
N ASP A 36 -7.24 -2.55 -12.38
CA ASP A 36 -6.74 -3.35 -13.49
C ASP A 36 -5.26 -3.70 -13.32
N THR A 37 -4.44 -2.76 -12.82
CA THR A 37 -3.03 -3.01 -12.55
C THR A 37 -2.86 -4.14 -11.52
N VAL A 38 -3.58 -4.06 -10.39
CA VAL A 38 -3.48 -5.09 -9.34
C VAL A 38 -4.02 -6.43 -9.82
N VAL A 39 -5.14 -6.45 -10.54
CA VAL A 39 -5.73 -7.67 -11.09
C VAL A 39 -4.79 -8.31 -12.12
N ASN A 40 -4.14 -7.53 -12.98
CA ASN A 40 -3.21 -8.06 -13.98
C ASN A 40 -1.92 -8.61 -13.35
N GLU A 41 -1.36 -7.91 -12.35
CA GLU A 41 -0.09 -8.31 -11.72
C GLU A 41 -0.25 -9.45 -10.72
N HIS A 42 -1.37 -9.47 -9.98
CA HIS A 42 -1.58 -10.43 -8.90
C HIS A 42 -2.64 -11.49 -9.19
N GLU A 43 -3.44 -11.33 -10.24
CA GLU A 43 -4.54 -12.24 -10.61
C GLU A 43 -5.54 -12.50 -9.45
N THR A 44 -5.61 -11.57 -8.50
CA THR A 44 -6.46 -11.65 -7.31
C THR A 44 -7.44 -10.49 -7.25
N PHE A 45 -8.51 -10.68 -6.48
CA PHE A 45 -9.49 -9.62 -6.27
C PHE A 45 -8.89 -8.52 -5.37
N PRO A 46 -8.72 -7.30 -5.89
CA PRO A 46 -8.16 -6.19 -5.13
C PRO A 46 -9.14 -5.70 -4.05
N LEU A 47 -8.58 -5.20 -2.95
CA LEU A 47 -9.30 -4.49 -1.91
C LEU A 47 -9.28 -3.00 -2.21
N LEU A 48 -10.45 -2.43 -2.43
CA LEU A 48 -10.64 -0.99 -2.60
C LEU A 48 -11.08 -0.37 -1.27
N THR A 49 -10.30 0.58 -0.75
CA THR A 49 -10.62 1.33 0.47
C THR A 49 -10.71 2.82 0.16
N LYS A 50 -11.82 3.46 0.54
CA LYS A 50 -11.98 4.91 0.42
C LYS A 50 -11.23 5.61 1.56
N LEU A 51 -10.44 6.61 1.20
CA LEU A 51 -9.74 7.48 2.13
C LEU A 51 -10.63 8.63 2.56
N ASP A 52 -10.56 8.97 3.84
CA ASP A 52 -11.19 10.17 4.38
C ASP A 52 -10.30 11.37 4.05
N VAL A 53 -10.82 12.32 3.29
CA VAL A 53 -10.05 13.38 2.60
C VAL A 53 -9.45 14.41 3.58
N ASP A 54 -9.77 14.31 4.86
CA ASP A 54 -9.52 15.36 5.84
C ASP A 54 -8.03 15.70 6.07
N ASN A 55 -7.05 14.82 5.83
CA ASN A 55 -5.62 15.13 6.10
C ASN A 55 -4.58 14.29 5.33
N LEU A 56 -4.93 13.69 4.20
CA LEU A 56 -3.99 12.84 3.46
C LEU A 56 -3.23 13.63 2.39
N SER A 57 -1.96 13.93 2.67
CA SER A 57 -0.98 14.43 1.69
C SER A 57 -0.56 13.36 0.67
N THR A 58 -1.46 12.42 0.36
CA THR A 58 -1.22 11.36 -0.62
C THR A 58 -1.79 11.79 -1.96
N SER A 59 -0.91 11.85 -2.96
CA SER A 59 -1.29 12.11 -4.34
C SER A 59 -1.55 10.82 -5.09
N CYS A 60 -2.40 10.88 -6.11
CA CYS A 60 -2.61 9.83 -7.09
C CYS A 60 -1.30 9.56 -7.84
N GLU A 61 -0.92 8.29 -7.92
CA GLU A 61 0.29 7.84 -8.63
C GLU A 61 0.25 8.18 -10.13
N TYR A 62 -0.93 8.34 -10.71
CA TYR A 62 -1.11 8.57 -12.15
C TYR A 62 -1.11 10.04 -12.56
N CYS A 63 -1.74 10.91 -11.77
CA CYS A 63 -2.01 12.30 -12.20
C CYS A 63 -1.68 13.37 -11.16
N ARG A 64 -1.13 12.98 -10.00
CA ARG A 64 -0.78 13.87 -8.88
C ARG A 64 -1.93 14.63 -8.22
N ASN A 65 -3.19 14.38 -8.61
CA ASN A 65 -4.36 14.88 -7.88
C ASN A 65 -4.45 14.22 -6.51
N SER A 66 -5.29 14.74 -5.61
CA SER A 66 -5.51 14.10 -4.31
C SER A 66 -6.01 12.66 -4.47
N ALA A 67 -5.31 11.71 -3.85
CA ALA A 67 -5.77 10.33 -3.80
C ALA A 67 -6.93 10.22 -2.80
N VAL A 68 -7.97 9.51 -3.20
CA VAL A 68 -9.18 9.27 -2.41
C VAL A 68 -9.48 7.78 -2.25
N TYR A 69 -8.73 6.92 -2.96
CA TYR A 69 -8.85 5.48 -2.88
C TYR A 69 -7.46 4.85 -2.71
N ILE A 70 -7.43 3.76 -1.95
CA ILE A 70 -6.32 2.82 -1.87
C ILE A 70 -6.78 1.50 -2.49
N VAL A 71 -6.01 1.00 -3.43
CA VAL A 71 -6.16 -0.34 -3.99
C VAL A 71 -5.04 -1.21 -3.44
N ALA A 72 -5.38 -2.30 -2.77
CA ALA A 72 -4.40 -3.20 -2.17
C ALA A 72 -4.71 -4.67 -2.46
N ASN A 73 -3.69 -5.51 -2.57
CA ASN A 73 -3.85 -6.97 -2.60
C ASN A 73 -3.56 -7.58 -1.21
N LYS A 74 -4.02 -8.81 -0.93
CA LYS A 74 -3.83 -9.55 0.34
C LYS A 74 -2.82 -10.69 0.22
#